data_AF-X0ZSZ6-F1
#
_entry.id   AF-X0ZSZ6-F1
#
_cell.length_a   1.000
_cell.length_b   1.000
_cell.length_c   1.000
_cell.angle_alpha   90.00
_cell.angle_beta   90.00
_cell.angle_gamma   90.00
#
_symmetry.space_group_name_H-M   'P 1'
#
loop_
_entity.id
_entity.type
_entity.pdbx_description
1 polymer ?
#
loop_
_entity_poly.entity_id
_entity_poly.type
_entity_poly.pdbx_seq_one_letter_code
_entity_poly.pdbx_strand_id
1 'polypeptide(L)'
;LRLKAEEISLEGLGQTLNYKEIEGQASFIGTLSGLLENPKIKGKIEVREGQISGLPFNYLEGKIDYQSNKLKLEELVSSPSAIIPFKSTFPDNNPLFK
;
A
#
# COMPACT_ATOMS: atom_id res chain seq x y z
N LEU A 1 -8.55 21.08 9.86
CA LEU A 1 -8.38 20.06 10.93
C LEU A 1 -7.16 19.21 10.60
N ARG A 2 -6.28 18.90 11.57
CA ARG A 2 -5.20 17.92 11.38
C ARG A 2 -5.70 16.53 11.75
N LEU A 3 -5.35 15.53 10.94
CA LEU A 3 -5.69 14.13 11.14
C LEU A 3 -4.41 13.36 11.46
N LYS A 4 -4.48 12.50 12.46
CA LYS A 4 -3.44 11.54 12.80
C LYS A 4 -4.13 10.24 13.18
N ALA A 5 -3.74 9.15 12.54
CA ALA A 5 -4.14 7.81 12.90
C ALA A 5 -2.92 6.90 12.81
N GLU A 6 -2.75 6.03 13.80
CA GLU A 6 -1.57 5.17 13.94
C GLU A 6 -2.05 3.75 14.21
N GLU A 7 -1.30 2.77 13.72
CA GLU A 7 -1.52 1.33 14.00
C GLU A 7 -2.93 0.85 13.63
N ILE A 8 -3.48 1.36 12.53
CA ILE A 8 -4.79 0.94 12.03
C ILE A 8 -4.66 -0.43 11.36
N SER A 9 -5.41 -1.42 11.85
CA SER A 9 -5.55 -2.71 11.17
C SER A 9 -6.32 -2.56 9.86
N LEU A 10 -5.65 -2.76 8.73
CA LEU A 10 -6.28 -2.73 7.42
C LEU A 10 -7.21 -3.91 7.18
N GLU A 11 -6.94 -5.05 7.83
CA GLU A 11 -7.83 -6.21 7.78
C GLU A 11 -9.18 -5.88 8.44
N GLY A 12 -9.17 -5.31 9.65
CA GLY A 12 -10.38 -4.92 10.36
C GLY A 12 -11.17 -3.81 9.65
N LEU A 13 -10.47 -2.83 9.08
CA LEU A 13 -11.09 -1.82 8.22
C LEU A 13 -11.69 -2.44 6.97
N GLY A 14 -10.96 -3.34 6.32
CA GLY A 14 -11.39 -4.05 5.13
C GLY A 14 -12.68 -4.84 5.36
N GLN A 15 -12.76 -5.58 6.48
CA GLN A 15 -13.99 -6.31 6.86
C GLN A 15 -15.19 -5.36 7.03
N THR A 16 -14.97 -4.21 7.67
CA THR A 16 -16.02 -3.18 7.89
C THR A 16 -16.52 -2.58 6.57
N LEU A 17 -15.64 -2.44 5.59
CA LEU A 17 -15.93 -1.86 4.27
C LEU A 17 -16.23 -2.92 3.19
N ASN A 18 -16.31 -4.20 3.58
CA ASN A 18 -16.47 -5.34 2.67
C ASN A 18 -15.37 -5.42 1.57
N TYR A 19 -14.14 -5.07 1.92
CA TYR A 19 -12.95 -5.17 1.08
C TYR A 19 -11.91 -6.07 1.76
N LYS A 20 -11.90 -7.35 1.39
CA LYS A 20 -11.13 -8.41 2.09
C LYS A 20 -9.71 -8.63 1.56
N GLU A 21 -9.30 -7.87 0.55
CA GLU A 21 -8.04 -8.10 -0.15
C GLU A 21 -6.90 -7.22 0.36
N ILE A 22 -7.06 -6.56 1.51
CA ILE A 22 -6.03 -5.71 2.10
C ILE A 22 -5.79 -6.06 3.57
N GLU A 23 -4.52 -6.20 3.90
CA GLU A 23 -4.04 -6.50 5.26
C GLU A 23 -2.82 -5.64 5.57
N GLY A 24 -2.46 -5.56 6.85
CA GLY A 24 -1.31 -4.81 7.37
C GLY A 24 -1.66 -3.74 8.39
N GLN A 25 -0.64 -3.06 8.89
CA GLN A 25 -0.78 -1.96 9.84
C GLN A 25 -0.53 -0.62 9.15
N ALA A 26 -1.54 0.24 9.15
CA ALA A 26 -1.49 1.53 8.49
C ALA A 26 -1.41 2.70 9.47
N SER A 27 -0.62 3.70 9.09
CA SER A 27 -0.57 5.00 9.73
C SER A 27 -0.88 6.08 8.71
N PHE A 28 -1.59 7.12 9.14
CA PHE A 28 -1.98 8.25 8.30
C PHE A 28 -1.76 9.56 9.03
N ILE A 29 -1.13 10.51 8.35
CA ILE A 29 -1.02 11.89 8.79
C ILE A 29 -1.52 12.82 7.68
N GLY A 30 -2.35 13.79 8.04
CA GLY A 30 -2.90 14.67 7.03
C GLY A 30 -3.73 15.82 7.55
N THR A 31 -4.46 16.43 6.63
CA THR A 31 -5.35 17.54 6.89
C THR A 31 -6.70 17.28 6.26
N LEU A 32 -7.74 17.56 7.02
CA LEU A 32 -9.11 17.67 6.55
C LEU A 32 -9.50 19.15 6.46
N SER A 33 -10.01 19.53 5.30
CA SER A 33 -10.50 20.87 4.97
C SER A 33 -11.73 20.78 4.07
N GLY A 34 -12.31 21.92 3.67
CA GLY A 34 -13.53 21.95 2.87
C GLY A 34 -14.81 21.82 3.70
N LEU A 35 -15.94 21.76 3.00
CA LEU A 35 -17.26 21.63 3.60
C LEU A 35 -17.59 20.15 3.81
N LEU A 36 -18.52 19.83 4.72
CA LEU A 36 -18.93 18.45 4.99
C LEU A 36 -19.52 17.77 3.74
N GLU A 37 -20.17 18.54 2.86
CA GLU A 37 -20.71 18.06 1.57
C GLU A 37 -19.61 17.79 0.53
N ASN A 38 -18.43 18.38 0.70
CA ASN A 38 -17.28 18.16 -0.19
C ASN A 38 -15.97 18.25 0.59
N PRO A 39 -15.68 17.23 1.42
CA PRO A 39 -14.48 17.22 2.24
C PRO A 39 -13.26 17.06 1.35
N LYS A 40 -12.18 17.73 1.76
CA LYS A 40 -10.87 17.66 1.12
C LYS A 40 -9.88 17.09 2.11
N ILE A 41 -9.33 15.92 1.79
CA ILE A 41 -8.33 15.26 2.62
C ILE A 41 -7.02 15.21 1.85
N LYS A 42 -5.95 15.72 2.45
CA LYS A 42 -4.59 15.59 1.91
C LYS A 42 -3.67 15.04 2.98
N GLY A 43 -2.84 14.07 2.64
CA GLY A 43 -1.95 13.47 3.63
C GLY A 43 -1.01 12.43 3.07
N LYS A 44 -0.29 11.80 3.99
CA LYS A 44 0.56 10.64 3.73
C LYS A 44 -0.02 9.42 4.42
N ILE A 45 0.04 8.30 3.72
CA ILE A 45 -0.24 6.98 4.27
C ILE A 45 1.04 6.16 4.26
N GLU A 46 1.24 5.41 5.33
CA GLU A 46 2.27 4.39 5.45
C GLU A 46 1.60 3.07 5.85
N VAL A 47 2.00 1.96 5.24
CA VAL A 47 1.54 0.63 5.58
C VAL A 47 2.74 -0.27 5.78
N ARG A 48 2.75 -1.04 6.86
CA ARG A 48 3.79 -2.01 7.20
C ARG A 48 3.22 -3.41 7.22
N GLU A 49 4.06 -4.37 6.84
CA GLU A 49 3.76 -5.81 6.90
C GLU A 49 2.39 -6.12 6.25
N GLY A 50 2.19 -5.58 5.05
CA GLY A 50 0.89 -5.59 4.39
C GLY A 50 0.79 -6.60 3.27
N GLN A 51 -0.44 -6.79 2.81
CA GLN A 51 -0.76 -7.62 1.66
C GLN A 51 -1.88 -6.96 0.87
N ILE A 52 -1.75 -6.95 -0.47
CA ILE A 52 -2.83 -6.54 -1.37
C ILE A 52 -3.09 -7.68 -2.37
N SER A 53 -4.31 -8.19 -2.40
CA SER A 53 -4.75 -9.27 -3.30
C SER A 53 -3.79 -10.48 -3.32
N GLY A 54 -3.29 -10.87 -2.14
CA GLY A 54 -2.34 -12.00 -2.00
C GLY A 54 -0.88 -11.66 -2.28
N LEU A 55 -0.55 -10.41 -2.64
CA LEU A 55 0.82 -9.94 -2.86
C LEU A 55 1.35 -9.26 -1.58
N PRO A 56 2.27 -9.92 -0.85
CA PRO A 56 2.81 -9.35 0.38
C PRO A 56 3.88 -8.28 0.09
N PHE A 57 3.95 -7.28 0.97
CA PHE A 57 4.95 -6.21 0.95
C PHE A 57 5.37 -5.84 2.38
N ASN A 58 6.62 -5.43 2.54
CA ASN A 58 7.15 -5.02 3.84
C ASN A 58 6.70 -3.59 4.20
N TYR A 59 6.69 -2.72 3.19
CA TYR A 59 6.39 -1.30 3.37
C TYR A 59 5.71 -0.72 2.13
N LEU A 60 4.76 0.18 2.33
CA LEU A 60 4.14 1.00 1.30
C LEU A 60 3.96 2.41 1.85
N GLU A 61 4.38 3.41 1.08
CA GLU A 61 4.13 4.83 1.37
C GLU A 61 3.48 5.49 0.15
N GLY A 62 2.55 6.41 0.40
CA GLY A 62 2.00 7.24 -0.67
C GLY A 62 1.39 8.53 -0.15
N LYS A 63 1.17 9.47 -1.07
CA LYS A 63 0.41 10.70 -0.82
C LYS A 63 -1.02 10.53 -1.29
N ILE A 64 -1.95 10.93 -0.44
CA ILE A 64 -3.38 10.90 -0.72
C ILE A 64 -3.86 12.34 -0.95
N ASP A 65 -4.63 12.53 -2.03
CA ASP A 65 -5.47 13.71 -2.26
C ASP A 65 -6.89 13.25 -2.59
N TYR A 66 -7.81 13.48 -1.66
CA TYR A 66 -9.21 13.13 -1.80
C TYR A 66 -10.06 14.41 -1.85
N GLN A 67 -10.86 14.54 -2.90
CA GLN A 67 -11.84 15.63 -3.04
C GLN A 67 -12.92 15.22 -4.05
N SER A 68 -14.17 15.66 -3.83
CA SER A 68 -15.28 15.43 -4.77
C SER A 68 -15.45 13.96 -5.15
N ASN A 69 -15.37 13.06 -4.16
CA ASN A 69 -15.45 11.60 -4.29
C ASN A 69 -14.38 10.98 -5.21
N LYS A 70 -13.28 11.69 -5.45
CA LYS A 70 -12.12 11.19 -6.19
C LYS A 70 -10.95 11.06 -5.24
N LEU A 71 -10.43 9.84 -5.13
CA LEU A 71 -9.18 9.55 -4.46
C LEU A 71 -8.05 9.56 -5.49
N LYS A 72 -7.04 10.40 -5.29
CA LYS A 72 -5.77 10.36 -6.00
C LYS A 72 -4.70 9.82 -5.09
N LEU A 73 -3.91 8.89 -5.61
CA LEU A 73 -2.72 8.36 -4.98
C LEU A 73 -1.51 8.83 -5.80
N GLU A 74 -0.60 9.52 -5.14
CA GLU A 74 0.59 10.12 -5.74
C GLU A 74 1.83 9.61 -4.99
N GLU A 75 2.97 9.63 -5.66
CA GLU A 75 4.27 9.27 -5.06
C GLU A 75 4.26 7.92 -4.33
N LEU A 76 3.57 6.92 -4.93
CA LEU A 76 3.48 5.58 -4.38
C LEU A 76 4.85 4.87 -4.46
N VAL A 77 5.38 4.48 -3.31
CA VAL A 77 6.60 3.67 -3.18
C VAL A 77 6.25 2.42 -2.39
N SER A 78 6.69 1.26 -2.86
CA SER A 78 6.51 -0.01 -2.15
C SER A 78 7.79 -0.83 -2.11
N SER A 79 7.98 -1.56 -1.01
CA SER A 79 9.04 -2.53 -0.82
C SER A 79 8.40 -3.93 -0.77
N PRO A 80 8.47 -4.71 -1.86
CA PRO A 80 7.93 -6.07 -1.87
C PRO A 80 8.68 -6.96 -0.88
N SER A 81 7.98 -7.92 -0.28
CA SER A 81 8.59 -8.83 0.72
C SER A 81 9.38 -9.98 0.07
N ALA A 82 9.20 -10.22 -1.23
CA ALA A 82 9.89 -11.29 -1.94
C ALA A 82 11.33 -10.91 -2.32
N ILE A 83 12.30 -11.68 -1.84
CA ILE A 83 13.47 -12.02 -2.65
C ILE A 83 12.91 -12.90 -3.77
N ILE A 84 12.82 -12.42 -5.00
CA ILE A 84 12.52 -13.31 -6.14
C ILE A 84 13.75 -14.20 -6.27
N PRO A 85 13.71 -15.51 -5.94
CA PRO A 85 14.83 -16.38 -6.26
C PRO A 85 14.87 -16.44 -7.79
N PHE A 86 15.86 -15.78 -8.38
CA PHE A 86 16.18 -16.01 -9.79
C PHE A 86 16.69 -17.45 -9.87
N LYS A 87 15.79 -18.42 -10.10
CA LYS A 87 16.19 -19.78 -10.50
C LYS A 87 16.76 -19.65 -11.90
N SER A 88 18.06 -19.34 -11.98
CA SER A 88 18.85 -19.59 -13.17
C SER A 88 18.97 -21.11 -13.33
N THR A 89 17.98 -21.75 -13.93
CA THR A 89 18.17 -23.09 -14.48
C THR A 89 18.93 -22.90 -15.79
N PHE A 90 20.26 -22.77 -15.70
CA PHE A 90 21.11 -23.06 -16.84
C PHE A 90 21.12 -24.58 -16.97
N PRO A 91 20.61 -25.17 -18.07
CA PRO A 91 20.86 -26.57 -18.33
C PRO A 91 22.37 -26.75 -18.53
N ASP A 92 23.00 -27.55 -17.66
CA ASP A 92 24.44 -27.89 -17.56
C ASP A 92 25.03 -28.58 -18.81
N ASN A 93 24.35 -28.52 -19.95
CA ASN A 93 24.64 -29.30 -21.14
C ASN A 93 24.79 -28.42 -22.38
N ASN A 94 25.48 -27.28 -22.24
CA ASN A 94 25.98 -26.50 -23.36
C ASN A 94 27.34 -27.06 -23.85
N PRO A 95 27.42 -27.67 -25.04
CA PRO A 95 28.67 -28.23 -25.57
C PRO A 95 29.68 -27.18 -26.06
N LEU A 96 29.39 -25.87 -25.97
CA LEU A 96 30.24 -24.79 -26.48
C LEU A 96 31.42 -24.40 -25.57
N PHE A 97 31.61 -25.07 -24.43
CA PHE A 97 32.75 -24.87 -23.52
C PHE A 97 33.51 -26.18 -23.24
N LYS A 98 33.76 -26.99 -24.27
CA LYS A 98 34.73 -28.10 -24.22
C LYS A 98 35.93 -27.80 -25.10
#